data_AF-A0A5C3P2T4-F1
#
_entry.id   AF-A0A5C3P2T4-F1
#
_cell.length_a   1.000
_cell.length_b   1.000
_cell.length_c   1.000
_cell.angle_alpha   90.00
_cell.angle_beta   90.00
_cell.angle_gamma   90.00
#
_symmetry.space_group_name_H-M   'P 1'
#
loop_
_entity.id
_entity.type
_entity.pdbx_description
1 polymer ?
#
loop_
_entity_poly.entity_id
_entity_poly.type
_entity_poly.pdbx_seq_one_letter_code
_entity_poly.pdbx_strand_id
1 'polypeptide(L)'
;MIRKRLRLITKDEAAVMHWGSFYRGVTRKYGVLIQDWPVDLVPFEDLSRSTSSLVLLEMLWLRWKVGKTYFREATLEEMSALWASGAFAKPVRPRRSDYDVVRGQHRDPRTRSKRVRPKTIKCPPTVPEGADDY
;
A
#
# COMPACT_ATOMS: atom_id res chain seq x y z
N MET A 1 -2.84 -17.03 20.12
CA MET A 1 -4.05 -17.76 19.67
C MET A 1 -4.34 -17.50 18.20
N ILE A 2 -4.66 -16.27 17.79
CA ILE A 2 -4.99 -15.89 16.40
C ILE A 2 -3.93 -16.34 15.37
N ARG A 3 -2.64 -16.04 15.60
CA ARG A 3 -1.53 -16.52 14.74
C ARG A 3 -1.46 -18.04 14.59
N LYS A 4 -1.84 -18.82 15.62
CA LYS A 4 -1.91 -20.30 15.51
C LYS A 4 -3.05 -20.73 14.58
N ARG A 5 -4.24 -20.11 14.69
CA ARG A 5 -5.37 -20.38 13.78
C ARG A 5 -5.05 -20.01 12.33
N LEU A 6 -4.35 -18.89 12.10
CA LEU A 6 -3.88 -18.52 10.77
C LEU A 6 -2.96 -19.61 10.18
N ARG A 7 -1.89 -19.99 10.90
CA ARG A 7 -0.94 -21.03 10.48
C ARG A 7 -1.60 -22.37 10.17
N LEU A 8 -2.61 -22.77 10.96
CA LEU A 8 -3.36 -24.02 10.75
C LEU A 8 -4.12 -24.02 9.42
N ILE A 9 -4.74 -22.89 9.05
CA ILE A 9 -5.47 -22.74 7.79
C ILE A 9 -4.51 -22.59 6.62
N THR A 10 -3.51 -21.73 6.74
CA THR A 10 -2.57 -21.45 5.63
C THR A 10 -1.54 -22.55 5.40
N LYS A 11 -1.42 -23.53 6.33
CA LYS A 11 -0.38 -24.57 6.38
C LYS A 11 1.06 -24.01 6.31
N ASP A 12 1.23 -22.72 6.59
CA ASP A 12 2.51 -22.00 6.58
C ASP A 12 2.89 -21.65 8.03
N GLU A 13 3.93 -22.29 8.55
CA GLU A 13 4.44 -21.99 9.89
C GLU A 13 5.06 -20.58 10.00
N ALA A 14 5.53 -20.00 8.90
CA ALA A 14 6.01 -18.63 8.86
C ALA A 14 4.86 -17.61 8.87
N ALA A 15 3.58 -18.03 8.87
CA ALA A 15 2.46 -17.10 8.76
C ALA A 15 2.42 -16.04 9.88
N VAL A 16 2.28 -14.78 9.45
CA VAL A 16 2.19 -13.58 10.30
C VAL A 16 1.11 -12.66 9.74
N MET A 17 0.28 -12.13 10.64
CA MET A 17 -0.70 -11.10 10.35
C MET A 17 -0.27 -9.80 11.02
N HIS A 18 -0.24 -8.70 10.26
CA HIS A 18 0.05 -7.36 10.75
C HIS A 18 -1.24 -6.56 10.86
N TRP A 19 -1.59 -6.10 12.06
CA TRP A 19 -2.86 -5.40 12.33
C TRP A 19 -3.04 -4.06 11.60
N GLY A 20 -1.95 -3.42 11.16
CA GLY A 20 -1.98 -2.21 10.33
C GLY A 20 -1.90 -2.47 8.81
N SER A 21 -2.24 -3.68 8.37
CA SER A 21 -2.42 -4.04 6.95
C SER A 21 -3.10 -5.39 6.75
N PHE A 22 -3.89 -5.86 7.74
CA PHE A 22 -4.28 -7.27 7.82
C PHE A 22 -5.15 -7.72 6.65
N TYR A 23 -6.11 -6.89 6.22
CA TYR A 23 -7.01 -7.18 5.10
C TYR A 23 -6.22 -7.50 3.81
N ARG A 24 -5.20 -6.68 3.50
CA ARG A 24 -4.37 -6.85 2.30
C ARG A 24 -3.25 -7.87 2.51
N GLY A 25 -2.62 -7.88 3.66
CA GLY A 25 -1.51 -8.76 3.99
C GLY A 25 -1.94 -10.22 4.09
N VAL A 26 -3.06 -10.50 4.78
CA VAL A 26 -3.57 -11.86 4.95
C VAL A 26 -4.22 -12.36 3.66
N THR A 27 -5.21 -11.64 3.13
CA THR A 27 -5.96 -12.11 1.95
C THR A 27 -5.07 -12.25 0.72
N ARG A 28 -4.17 -11.29 0.45
CA ARG A 28 -3.32 -11.35 -0.76
C ARG A 28 -2.17 -12.35 -0.66
N LYS A 29 -1.58 -12.53 0.54
CA LYS A 29 -0.41 -13.41 0.70
C LYS A 29 -0.82 -14.87 0.95
N TYR A 30 -1.96 -15.08 1.60
CA TYR A 30 -2.37 -16.39 2.09
C TYR A 30 -3.70 -16.89 1.54
N GLY A 31 -4.45 -16.09 0.76
CA GLY A 31 -5.75 -16.49 0.24
C GLY A 31 -6.79 -16.71 1.34
N VAL A 32 -6.69 -15.96 2.45
CA VAL A 32 -7.56 -16.12 3.63
C VAL A 32 -8.38 -14.86 3.85
N LEU A 33 -9.70 -15.03 3.95
CA LEU A 33 -10.67 -14.01 4.34
C LEU A 33 -10.92 -14.06 5.85
N ILE A 34 -11.44 -12.96 6.39
CA ILE A 34 -11.88 -12.86 7.78
C ILE A 34 -13.39 -12.72 7.79
N GLN A 35 -14.06 -13.65 8.44
CA GLN A 35 -15.51 -13.71 8.50
C GLN A 35 -16.02 -13.12 9.84
N ASP A 36 -17.26 -12.62 9.82
CA ASP A 36 -18.01 -12.09 10.96
C ASP A 36 -17.33 -10.92 11.71
N TRP A 37 -16.58 -10.11 10.97
CA TRP A 37 -15.95 -8.90 11.48
C TRP A 37 -17.00 -7.88 11.97
N PRO A 38 -16.81 -7.25 13.15
CA PRO A 38 -17.73 -6.25 13.69
C PRO A 38 -17.58 -4.90 12.98
N VAL A 39 -17.98 -4.79 11.71
CA VAL A 39 -17.84 -3.55 10.90
C VAL A 39 -18.51 -2.35 11.58
N ASP A 40 -19.65 -2.56 12.25
CA ASP A 40 -20.42 -1.52 12.95
C ASP A 40 -19.68 -0.90 14.17
N LEU A 41 -18.70 -1.61 14.73
CA LEU A 41 -17.99 -1.22 15.96
C LEU A 41 -16.51 -0.94 15.71
N VAL A 42 -15.90 -1.63 14.74
CA VAL A 42 -14.51 -1.49 14.36
C VAL A 42 -14.44 -1.52 12.83
N PRO A 43 -14.20 -0.38 12.15
CA PRO A 43 -14.07 -0.32 10.71
C PRO A 43 -13.05 -1.34 10.18
N PHE A 44 -13.33 -1.93 9.01
CA PHE A 44 -12.47 -2.92 8.37
C PHE A 44 -11.26 -2.26 7.65
N GLU A 45 -10.48 -1.51 8.43
CA GLU A 45 -9.32 -0.74 7.98
C GLU A 45 -8.10 -0.98 8.89
N ASP A 46 -7.01 -0.25 8.67
CA ASP A 46 -5.81 -0.33 9.50
C ASP A 46 -6.13 0.08 10.95
N LEU A 47 -6.12 -0.88 11.88
CA LEU A 47 -6.52 -0.70 13.28
C LEU A 47 -5.74 0.40 14.01
N SER A 48 -4.47 0.59 13.65
CA SER A 48 -3.62 1.68 14.17
C SER A 48 -4.06 3.08 13.75
N ARG A 49 -4.94 3.19 12.75
CA ARG A 49 -5.50 4.44 12.23
C ARG A 49 -6.99 4.59 12.56
N SER A 50 -7.76 3.50 12.52
CA SER A 50 -9.20 3.54 12.77
C SER A 50 -9.57 3.59 14.25
N THR A 51 -8.80 2.96 15.14
CA THR A 51 -9.18 2.82 16.56
C THR A 51 -8.01 2.94 17.53
N SER A 52 -8.02 3.97 18.37
CA SER A 52 -7.15 4.10 19.56
C SER A 52 -7.81 3.61 20.86
N SER A 53 -9.10 3.28 20.84
CA SER A 53 -9.85 2.83 22.02
C SER A 53 -9.47 1.40 22.42
N LEU A 54 -8.88 1.26 23.62
CA LEU A 54 -8.53 -0.03 24.21
C LEU A 54 -9.75 -0.97 24.30
N VAL A 55 -10.91 -0.44 24.71
CA VAL A 55 -12.15 -1.22 24.91
C VAL A 55 -12.61 -1.90 23.62
N LEU A 56 -12.54 -1.20 22.48
CA LEU A 56 -12.90 -1.77 21.18
C LEU A 56 -11.90 -2.86 20.74
N LEU A 57 -10.61 -2.65 21.00
CA LEU A 57 -9.55 -3.63 20.71
C LEU A 57 -9.66 -4.89 21.58
N GLU A 58 -9.99 -4.74 22.87
CA GLU A 58 -10.25 -5.85 23.79
C GLU A 58 -11.51 -6.63 23.40
N MET A 59 -12.61 -5.95 23.05
CA MET A 59 -13.82 -6.60 22.57
C MET A 59 -13.58 -7.35 21.24
N LEU A 60 -12.81 -6.77 20.31
CA LEU A 60 -12.39 -7.45 19.08
C LEU A 60 -11.55 -8.69 19.40
N TRP A 61 -10.57 -8.57 20.30
CA TRP A 61 -9.75 -9.70 20.75
C TRP A 61 -10.57 -10.80 21.44
N LEU A 62 -11.58 -10.43 22.22
CA LEU A 62 -12.52 -11.37 22.85
C LEU A 62 -13.38 -12.09 21.81
N ARG A 63 -13.91 -11.39 20.79
CA ARG A 63 -14.60 -12.01 19.65
C ARG A 63 -13.71 -13.04 18.96
N TRP A 64 -12.44 -12.71 18.72
CA TRP A 64 -11.45 -13.64 18.17
C TRP A 64 -11.21 -14.84 19.10
N LYS A 65 -11.12 -14.63 20.42
CA LYS A 65 -10.93 -15.72 21.41
C LYS A 65 -12.11 -16.70 21.39
N VAL A 66 -13.33 -16.17 21.49
CA VAL A 66 -14.61 -16.92 21.46
C VAL A 66 -14.84 -17.60 20.09
N GLY A 67 -14.23 -17.08 19.02
CA GLY A 67 -14.41 -17.61 17.66
C GLY A 67 -15.59 -16.99 16.90
N LYS A 68 -16.17 -15.91 17.43
CA LYS A 68 -17.14 -15.08 16.69
C LYS A 68 -16.52 -14.38 15.48
N THR A 69 -15.22 -14.14 15.50
CA THR A 69 -14.43 -13.79 14.31
C THR A 69 -13.45 -14.91 14.02
N TYR A 70 -13.39 -15.33 12.76
CA TYR A 70 -12.52 -16.43 12.33
C TYR A 70 -11.99 -16.22 10.91
N PHE A 71 -10.99 -17.03 10.57
CA PHE A 71 -10.39 -17.07 9.24
C PHE A 71 -11.08 -18.13 8.39
N ARG A 72 -11.34 -17.83 7.13
CA ARG A 72 -11.87 -18.76 6.12
C ARG A 72 -10.97 -18.76 4.89
N GLU A 73 -10.75 -19.92 4.29
CA GLU A 73 -10.08 -20.03 2.98
C GLU A 73 -10.95 -19.35 1.91
N ALA A 74 -10.36 -18.42 1.16
CA ALA A 74 -11.02 -17.75 0.05
C ALA A 74 -11.15 -18.72 -1.13
N THR A 75 -12.31 -18.72 -1.79
CA THR A 75 -12.43 -19.42 -3.07
C THR A 75 -11.64 -18.68 -4.15
N LEU A 76 -11.28 -19.39 -5.22
CA LEU A 76 -10.54 -18.82 -6.33
C LEU A 76 -11.35 -17.71 -7.06
N GLU A 77 -12.68 -17.83 -7.04
CA GLU A 77 -13.63 -16.81 -7.52
C GLU A 77 -13.67 -15.57 -6.62
N GLU A 78 -13.77 -15.72 -5.30
CA GLU A 78 -13.70 -14.59 -4.35
C GLU A 78 -12.37 -13.85 -4.50
N MET A 79 -11.26 -14.58 -4.64
CA MET A 79 -9.95 -13.99 -4.93
C MET A 79 -9.91 -13.26 -6.28
N SER A 80 -10.44 -13.85 -7.36
CA SER A 80 -10.41 -13.21 -8.69
C SER A 80 -11.24 -11.92 -8.71
N ALA A 81 -12.39 -11.89 -8.03
CA ALA A 81 -13.20 -10.69 -7.83
C ALA A 81 -12.48 -9.59 -7.03
N LEU A 82 -11.70 -9.97 -6.00
CA LEU A 82 -10.87 -9.03 -5.22
C LEU A 82 -9.67 -8.48 -6.02
N TRP A 83 -9.13 -9.26 -6.96
CA TRP A 83 -8.15 -8.76 -7.92
C TRP A 83 -8.77 -7.83 -8.96
N ALA A 84 -9.92 -8.19 -9.53
CA ALA A 84 -10.64 -7.41 -10.53
C ALA A 84 -11.15 -6.06 -9.98
N SER A 85 -11.63 -6.03 -8.73
CA SER A 85 -12.06 -4.78 -8.05
C SER A 85 -10.89 -3.87 -7.67
N GLY A 86 -9.64 -4.29 -7.86
CA GLY A 86 -8.46 -3.49 -7.52
C GLY A 86 -8.20 -3.36 -6.02
N ALA A 87 -8.86 -4.14 -5.15
CA ALA A 87 -8.70 -4.09 -3.69
C ALA A 87 -7.25 -4.29 -3.22
N PHE A 88 -6.40 -4.92 -4.05
CA PHE A 88 -4.98 -5.12 -3.79
C PHE A 88 -4.04 -4.11 -4.47
N ALA A 89 -4.56 -3.10 -5.17
CA ALA A 89 -3.75 -2.05 -5.79
C ALA A 89 -2.79 -1.40 -4.78
N LYS A 90 -1.59 -0.98 -5.22
CA LYS A 90 -0.72 -0.17 -4.37
C LYS A 90 -1.31 1.25 -4.34
N PRO A 91 -1.49 1.88 -3.17
CA PRO A 91 -1.89 3.29 -3.13
C PRO A 91 -0.84 4.11 -3.89
N VAL A 92 -1.31 5.01 -4.74
CA VAL A 92 -0.43 5.92 -5.48
C VAL A 92 0.30 6.77 -4.45
N ARG A 93 1.60 6.54 -4.28
CA ARG A 93 2.41 7.38 -3.41
C ARG A 93 2.49 8.76 -4.05
N PRO A 94 2.24 9.85 -3.31
CA PRO A 94 2.49 11.18 -3.85
C PRO A 94 3.95 11.27 -4.30
N ARG A 95 4.19 11.95 -5.43
CA ARG A 95 5.57 12.32 -5.81
C ARG A 95 6.20 13.05 -4.63
N ARG A 96 7.49 12.76 -4.36
CA ARG A 96 8.23 13.53 -3.35
C ARG A 96 8.21 15.01 -3.74
N SER A 97 8.16 15.89 -2.74
CA SER A 97 8.13 17.35 -2.96
C SER A 97 9.34 17.87 -3.75
N ASP A 98 10.44 17.12 -3.75
CA ASP A 98 11.69 17.43 -4.46
C ASP A 98 11.84 16.74 -5.83
N TYR A 99 10.85 15.97 -6.31
CA TYR A 99 10.98 15.12 -7.51
C TYR A 99 11.38 15.91 -8.78
N ASP A 100 10.87 17.14 -8.93
CA ASP A 100 11.22 18.06 -10.02
C ASP A 100 12.02 19.29 -9.52
N VAL A 101 12.64 19.21 -8.33
CA VAL A 101 13.38 20.32 -7.70
C VAL A 101 14.88 20.13 -7.88
N VAL A 102 15.43 20.76 -8.91
CA VAL A 102 16.89 20.90 -9.06
C VAL A 102 17.42 21.75 -7.90
N ARG A 103 18.21 21.14 -7.00
CA ARG A 103 18.81 21.83 -5.84
C ARG A 103 19.52 23.13 -6.29
N GLY A 104 19.03 24.28 -5.82
CA GLY A 104 19.55 25.61 -6.19
C GLY A 104 18.82 26.33 -7.34
N GLN A 105 17.72 25.78 -7.87
CA GLN A 105 16.89 26.43 -8.90
C GLN A 105 15.45 26.73 -8.42
N HIS A 106 15.32 27.70 -7.50
CA HIS A 106 14.04 28.32 -7.12
C HIS A 106 12.93 27.30 -6.80
N ARG A 107 11.70 27.44 -7.33
CA ARG A 107 11.35 27.93 -8.69
C ARG A 107 11.36 29.46 -8.92
N ASP A 108 10.65 30.26 -8.13
CA ASP A 108 10.50 31.73 -8.29
C ASP A 108 11.87 32.45 -8.41
N PRO A 109 12.11 33.28 -9.46
CA PRO A 109 13.34 34.07 -9.60
C PRO A 109 13.54 35.12 -8.50
N ARG A 110 12.47 35.64 -7.88
CA ARG A 110 12.51 36.77 -6.93
C ARG A 110 13.00 36.39 -5.54
N THR A 111 12.67 35.18 -5.08
CA THR A 111 13.11 34.66 -3.77
C THR A 111 14.46 33.91 -3.83
N ARG A 112 15.14 33.97 -4.98
CA ARG A 112 16.36 33.19 -5.23
C ARG A 112 17.61 33.87 -4.65
N SER A 113 18.20 33.24 -3.63
CA SER A 113 19.40 33.75 -2.94
C SER A 113 20.70 33.82 -3.77
N LYS A 114 20.75 33.19 -4.96
CA LYS A 114 21.90 33.29 -5.89
C LYS A 114 21.44 33.39 -7.35
N ARG A 115 21.89 34.42 -8.07
CA ARG A 115 21.74 34.54 -9.54
C ARG A 115 22.57 33.44 -10.23
N VAL A 116 21.94 32.36 -10.67
CA VAL A 116 22.60 31.38 -11.55
C VAL A 116 22.61 31.92 -12.97
N ARG A 117 23.80 32.00 -13.58
CA ARG A 117 23.96 32.38 -14.98
C ARG A 117 23.22 31.38 -15.89
N PRO A 118 22.52 31.82 -16.95
CA PRO A 118 21.92 30.89 -17.90
C PRO A 118 23.01 30.00 -18.48
N LYS A 119 22.80 28.68 -18.44
CA LYS A 119 23.65 27.72 -19.15
C LYS A 119 23.02 27.47 -20.52
N THR A 120 23.73 27.84 -21.58
CA THR A 120 23.37 27.42 -22.94
C THR A 120 23.53 25.91 -23.02
N ILE A 121 22.41 25.19 -23.09
CA ILE A 121 22.42 23.77 -23.45
C ILE A 121 22.79 23.73 -24.93
N LYS A 122 23.98 23.22 -25.25
CA LYS A 122 24.33 22.90 -26.63
C LYS A 122 23.55 21.65 -27.03
N CYS A 123 22.37 21.83 -27.60
CA CYS A 123 21.76 20.76 -28.39
C CYS A 123 22.74 20.43 -29.54
N PRO A 124 22.96 19.15 -29.87
CA PRO A 124 23.62 18.83 -31.12
C PRO A 124 22.79 19.42 -32.27
N PRO A 125 23.41 19.93 -33.36
CA PRO A 125 22.65 20.32 -34.54
C PRO A 125 21.89 19.10 -35.03
N THR A 126 20.62 19.28 -35.40
CA THR A 126 19.82 18.22 -36.00
C THR A 126 20.51 17.77 -37.29
N VAL A 127 21.04 16.54 -37.29
CA VAL A 127 21.62 15.95 -38.49
C VAL A 127 20.46 15.72 -39.47
N PRO A 128 20.49 16.28 -40.69
CA PRO A 128 19.46 16.00 -41.68
C PRO A 128 19.53 14.52 -42.07
N GLU A 129 18.36 13.90 -42.18
CA GLU A 129 18.19 12.50 -42.54
C GLU A 129 18.70 12.27 -43.99
N GLY A 130 19.76 11.47 -44.15
CA GLY A 130 20.45 11.26 -45.45
C GLY A 130 21.96 11.57 -45.47
N ALA A 131 22.65 11.62 -44.33
CA ALA A 131 24.09 11.90 -44.26
C ALA A 131 25.01 10.66 -44.43
N ASP A 132 24.45 9.46 -44.62
CA ASP A 132 25.15 8.17 -44.61
C ASP A 132 25.17 7.45 -45.99
N ASP A 133 25.15 8.20 -47.10
CA ASP A 133 25.33 7.67 -48.47
C ASP A 133 26.62 8.22 -49.11
N TYR A 134 27.77 7.58 -48.86
CA TYR A 134 28.95 7.49 -49.76
C TYR A 134 29.96 6.43 -49.31
#